data_AF-A0A5A7NP76-F1
#
_entry.id   AF-A0A5A7NP76-F1
#
_cell.length_a   1.000
_cell.length_b   1.000
_cell.length_c   1.000
_cell.angle_alpha   90.00
_cell.angle_beta   90.00
_cell.angle_gamma   90.00
#
_symmetry.space_group_name_H-M   'P 1'
#
loop_
_entity.id
_entity.type
_entity.pdbx_description
1 polymer ?
#
loop_
_entity_poly.entity_id
_entity_poly.type
_entity_poly.pdbx_seq_one_letter_code
_entity_poly.pdbx_strand_id
1 'polypeptide(L)'
;MPRSTLLLIIEGRPLRDALRRSVELAEEYEGLYLGSVETLKSEPFAFGEAARIQQRTKLPRALADPGSSATSAGPIDAIWAGGLWTTPGTCPPAPPDSNGATGWQWAHYNAVMGAAPKDQFILWDLYLRTQEGRMAA
;
A
#
# COMPACT_ATOMS: atom_id res chain seq x y z
N MET A 1 -11.47 9.02 -11.96
CA MET A 1 -10.97 7.64 -12.17
C MET A 1 -10.46 7.17 -10.83
N PRO A 2 -11.00 6.10 -10.24
CA PRO A 2 -10.52 5.60 -8.95
C PRO A 2 -9.04 5.22 -9.07
N ARG A 3 -8.26 5.68 -8.10
CA ARG A 3 -6.83 5.39 -7.97
C ARG A 3 -6.65 4.53 -6.73
N SER A 4 -5.93 3.43 -6.87
CA SER A 4 -5.53 2.56 -5.77
C SER A 4 -4.02 2.64 -5.62
N THR A 5 -3.53 3.08 -4.47
CA THR A 5 -2.12 3.25 -4.17
C THR A 5 -1.61 2.08 -3.32
N LEU A 6 -0.60 1.37 -3.80
CA LEU A 6 0.06 0.27 -3.11
C LEU A 6 1.37 0.73 -2.50
N LEU A 7 1.67 0.26 -1.28
CA LEU A 7 3.00 0.33 -0.68
C LEU A 7 3.64 -1.07 -0.68
N LEU A 8 4.74 -1.23 -1.40
CA LEU A 8 5.46 -2.49 -1.51
C LEU A 8 6.77 -2.37 -0.74
N ILE A 9 6.92 -3.19 0.30
CA ILE A 9 8.14 -3.33 1.08
C ILE A 9 8.84 -4.61 0.62
N ILE A 10 9.96 -4.44 -0.08
CA ILE A 10 10.69 -5.55 -0.70
C ILE A 10 12.01 -5.78 0.03
N GLU A 11 12.09 -6.95 0.65
CA GLU A 11 13.15 -7.31 1.58
C GLU A 11 14.44 -7.75 0.87
N GLY A 12 15.58 -7.25 1.38
CA GLY A 12 16.91 -7.79 1.06
C GLY A 12 17.36 -7.75 -0.41
N ARG A 13 16.69 -6.95 -1.26
CA ARG A 13 16.99 -6.86 -2.70
C ARG A 13 17.58 -5.51 -3.09
N PRO A 14 18.54 -5.47 -4.04
CA PRO A 14 18.91 -4.22 -4.69
C PRO A 14 17.71 -3.58 -5.41
N LEU A 15 17.70 -2.24 -5.51
CA LEU A 15 16.59 -1.48 -6.10
C LEU A 15 16.13 -2.02 -7.46
N ARG A 16 17.04 -2.41 -8.35
CA ARG A 16 16.70 -2.95 -9.67
C ARG A 16 15.86 -4.23 -9.59
N ASP A 17 16.21 -5.15 -8.70
CA ASP A 17 15.49 -6.40 -8.53
C ASP A 17 14.20 -6.19 -7.72
N ALA A 18 14.19 -5.23 -6.81
CA ALA A 18 12.98 -4.78 -6.13
C ALA A 18 11.96 -4.20 -7.13
N LEU A 19 12.39 -3.35 -8.06
CA LEU A 19 11.53 -2.81 -9.12
C LEU A 19 10.94 -3.91 -10.01
N ARG A 20 11.73 -4.94 -10.35
CA ARG A 20 11.21 -6.10 -11.10
C ARG A 20 10.13 -6.82 -10.28
N ARG A 21 10.40 -7.09 -9.00
CA ARG A 21 9.42 -7.76 -8.12
C ARG A 21 8.17 -6.91 -7.89
N SER A 22 8.27 -5.59 -7.86
CA SER A 22 7.09 -4.73 -7.72
C SER A 22 6.13 -4.83 -8.91
N VAL A 23 6.63 -5.06 -10.12
CA VAL A 23 5.77 -5.29 -11.30
C VAL A 23 4.94 -6.54 -11.08
N GLU A 24 5.59 -7.65 -10.71
CA GLU A 24 4.92 -8.93 -10.44
C GLU A 24 3.89 -8.80 -9.32
N LEU A 25 4.20 -8.04 -8.26
CA LEU A 25 3.29 -7.80 -7.14
C LEU A 25 2.09 -6.95 -7.53
N ALA A 26 2.29 -5.92 -8.36
CA ALA A 26 1.19 -5.12 -8.87
C ALA A 26 0.25 -5.97 -9.72
N GLU A 27 0.78 -6.80 -10.62
CA GLU A 27 0.00 -7.75 -11.43
C GLU A 27 -0.74 -8.77 -10.55
N GLU A 28 -0.10 -9.30 -9.52
CA GLU A 28 -0.71 -10.21 -8.54
C GLU A 28 -1.90 -9.54 -7.84
N TYR A 29 -1.73 -8.30 -7.38
CA TYR A 29 -2.78 -7.53 -6.72
C TYR A 29 -3.93 -7.19 -7.67
N GLU A 30 -3.63 -6.84 -8.92
CA GLU A 30 -4.63 -6.62 -9.97
C GLU A 30 -5.48 -7.88 -10.21
N GLY A 31 -4.85 -9.06 -10.15
CA GLY A 31 -5.53 -10.35 -10.26
C GLY A 31 -6.60 -10.60 -9.18
N LEU A 32 -6.54 -9.90 -8.04
CA LEU A 32 -7.54 -10.02 -6.98
C LEU A 32 -8.91 -9.45 -7.36
N TYR A 33 -8.99 -8.58 -8.37
CA TYR A 33 -10.23 -7.91 -8.76
C TYR A 33 -11.20 -8.77 -9.60
N LEU A 34 -10.89 -10.05 -9.86
CA LEU A 34 -11.75 -11.07 -10.50
C LEU A 34 -12.64 -10.54 -11.65
N GLY A 35 -12.09 -9.71 -12.54
CA GLY A 35 -12.78 -9.21 -13.74
C GLY A 35 -13.84 -8.12 -13.50
N SER A 36 -14.07 -7.70 -12.25
CA SER A 36 -15.01 -6.61 -11.91
C SER A 36 -14.42 -5.22 -12.16
N VAL A 37 -13.10 -5.14 -12.20
CA VAL A 37 -12.33 -3.91 -12.37
C VAL A 37 -11.29 -4.12 -13.47
N GLU A 38 -11.17 -3.14 -14.33
CA GLU A 38 -10.13 -3.04 -15.35
C GLU A 38 -9.04 -2.06 -14.89
N THR A 39 -7.78 -2.50 -14.93
CA THR A 39 -6.63 -1.61 -14.75
C THR A 39 -6.33 -0.90 -16.05
N LEU A 40 -6.47 0.42 -16.07
CA LEU A 40 -6.18 1.26 -17.23
C LEU A 40 -4.70 1.66 -17.31
N LYS A 41 -4.08 1.83 -16.14
CA LYS A 41 -2.66 2.19 -16.01
C LYS A 41 -2.13 1.66 -14.68
N SER A 42 -0.90 1.18 -14.70
CA SER A 42 -0.19 0.58 -13.57
C SER A 42 1.24 1.10 -13.61
N GLU A 43 1.67 1.90 -12.62
CA GLU A 43 3.02 2.46 -12.63
C GLU A 43 3.61 2.67 -11.21
N PRO A 44 4.93 2.45 -11.04
CA PRO A 44 5.63 2.94 -9.86
C PRO A 44 5.81 4.46 -9.98
N PHE A 45 5.51 5.20 -8.90
CA PHE A 45 5.67 6.66 -8.90
C PHE A 45 6.68 7.18 -7.87
N ALA A 46 7.08 6.35 -6.90
CA ALA A 46 8.14 6.69 -5.96
C ALA A 46 8.82 5.43 -5.41
N PHE A 47 10.10 5.54 -5.04
CA PHE A 47 10.84 4.47 -4.38
C PHE A 47 11.95 5.02 -3.50
N GLY A 48 12.40 4.22 -2.53
CA GLY A 48 13.54 4.55 -1.69
C GLY A 48 13.85 3.49 -0.64
N GLU A 49 15.03 3.60 -0.04
CA GLU A 49 15.44 2.71 1.06
C GLU A 49 14.65 3.03 2.35
N ALA A 50 14.27 1.97 3.07
CA ALA A 50 13.50 2.05 4.31
C ALA A 50 14.11 3.04 5.32
N ALA A 51 15.43 3.02 5.50
CA ALA A 51 16.12 3.89 6.46
C ALA A 51 15.80 5.39 6.27
N ARG A 52 15.71 5.85 5.02
CA ARG A 52 15.41 7.26 4.71
C ARG A 52 13.95 7.62 4.98
N ILE A 53 13.05 6.68 4.74
CA ILE A 53 11.62 6.87 4.96
C ILE A 53 11.32 6.85 6.47
N GLN A 54 11.89 5.89 7.20
CA GLN A 54 11.73 5.74 8.65
C GLN A 54 12.13 7.01 9.42
N GLN A 55 13.20 7.70 9.01
CA GLN A 55 13.63 8.97 9.62
C GLN A 55 12.59 10.10 9.50
N ARG A 56 11.68 10.02 8.53
CA ARG A 56 10.64 11.02 8.26
C ARG A 56 9.27 10.59 8.76
N THR A 57 9.09 9.29 9.02
CA THR A 57 7.86 8.71 9.54
C THR A 57 7.66 9.14 10.99
N LYS A 58 6.45 9.65 11.28
CA LYS A 58 6.05 10.04 12.63
C LYS A 58 5.03 9.04 13.15
N LEU A 59 4.90 8.96 14.48
CA LEU A 59 3.81 8.23 15.10
C LEU A 59 2.46 8.69 14.50
N PRO A 60 1.57 7.75 14.15
CA PRO A 60 0.29 8.09 13.57
C PRO A 60 -0.54 8.90 14.56
N ARG A 61 -1.43 9.77 14.07
CA ARG A 61 -2.38 10.55 14.87
C ARG A 61 -3.73 10.59 14.15
N ALA A 62 -4.80 10.88 14.89
CA ALA A 62 -6.11 11.13 14.29
C ALA A 62 -6.01 12.12 13.11
N LEU A 63 -6.61 11.76 11.98
CA LEU A 63 -6.74 12.64 10.81
C LEU A 63 -8.11 13.32 10.83
N ALA A 64 -8.19 14.53 10.26
CA ALA A 64 -9.45 15.25 10.14
C ALA A 64 -10.45 14.54 9.21
N ASP A 65 -9.94 13.87 8.17
CA ASP A 65 -10.72 13.04 7.24
C ASP A 65 -10.13 11.61 7.22
N PRO A 66 -10.64 10.71 8.08
CA PRO A 66 -10.14 9.34 8.19
C PRO A 66 -10.84 8.45 7.16
N GLY A 67 -10.74 8.79 5.87
CA GLY A 67 -11.10 7.84 4.81
C GLY A 67 -10.43 6.49 5.04
N SER A 68 -11.04 5.39 4.59
CA SER A 68 -10.57 4.03 4.91
C SER A 68 -9.09 3.79 4.62
N SER A 69 -8.59 4.40 3.55
CA SER A 69 -7.20 4.27 3.06
C SER A 69 -6.28 5.39 3.58
N ALA A 70 -6.76 6.29 4.43
CA ALA A 70 -6.02 7.48 4.83
C ALA A 70 -4.84 7.14 5.75
N THR A 71 -3.64 7.61 5.39
CA THR A 71 -2.45 7.56 6.22
C THR A 71 -1.81 8.95 6.32
N SER A 72 -0.83 9.11 7.22
CA SER A 72 -0.06 10.37 7.31
C SER A 72 0.80 10.66 6.08
N ALA A 73 1.04 9.66 5.23
CA ALA A 73 1.78 9.80 3.97
C ALA A 73 0.85 10.07 2.75
N GLY A 74 -0.46 10.17 2.99
CA GLY A 74 -1.50 10.18 1.96
C GLY A 74 -2.26 8.86 1.90
N PRO A 75 -3.21 8.70 0.96
CA PRO A 75 -3.97 7.47 0.81
C PRO A 75 -3.08 6.30 0.38
N ILE A 76 -3.16 5.17 1.09
CA ILE A 76 -2.57 3.87 0.75
C ILE A 76 -3.68 2.83 0.88
N ASP A 77 -3.95 2.08 -0.18
CA ASP A 77 -5.07 1.14 -0.28
C ASP A 77 -4.65 -0.30 0.05
N ALA A 78 -3.38 -0.63 -0.14
CA ALA A 78 -2.82 -1.91 0.29
C ALA A 78 -1.32 -1.83 0.57
N ILE A 79 -0.85 -2.72 1.44
CA ILE A 79 0.55 -2.86 1.80
C ILE A 79 0.97 -4.31 1.54
N TRP A 80 2.06 -4.49 0.79
CA TRP A 80 2.78 -5.77 0.73
C TRP A 80 4.01 -5.70 1.64
N ALA A 81 4.08 -6.60 2.62
CA ALA A 81 5.25 -6.76 3.49
C ALA A 81 5.32 -8.20 4.01
N GLY A 82 6.52 -8.77 4.17
CA GLY A 82 6.68 -10.11 4.75
C GLY A 82 5.96 -11.23 3.98
N GLY A 83 5.72 -11.06 2.67
CA GLY A 83 5.00 -12.04 1.86
C GLY A 83 3.47 -11.98 1.97
N LEU A 84 2.91 -10.93 2.56
CA LEU A 84 1.47 -10.80 2.81
C LEU A 84 0.92 -9.44 2.34
N TRP A 85 -0.27 -9.49 1.74
CA TRP A 85 -1.10 -8.31 1.48
C TRP A 85 -1.93 -7.95 2.71
N THR A 86 -1.85 -6.69 3.12
CA THR A 86 -2.70 -6.09 4.16
C THR A 86 -3.48 -4.93 3.55
N THR A 87 -4.78 -4.82 3.86
CA THR A 87 -5.67 -3.74 3.38
C THR A 87 -6.39 -3.11 4.57
N PRO A 88 -7.05 -1.94 4.42
CA PRO A 88 -7.85 -1.35 5.49
C PRO A 88 -8.90 -2.28 6.09
N GLY A 89 -9.42 -3.24 5.29
CA GLY A 89 -10.41 -4.21 5.74
C GLY A 89 -9.84 -5.43 6.46
N THR A 90 -8.55 -5.72 6.30
CA THR A 90 -7.89 -6.90 6.88
C THR A 90 -6.81 -6.55 7.90
N CYS A 91 -6.57 -5.27 8.15
CA CYS A 91 -5.51 -4.84 9.06
C CYS A 91 -5.86 -5.11 10.53
N PRO A 92 -4.85 -5.30 11.39
CA PRO A 92 -5.05 -5.37 12.84
C PRO A 92 -5.74 -4.12 13.39
N PRO A 93 -6.47 -4.24 14.52
CA PRO A 93 -7.02 -3.08 15.21
C PRO A 93 -5.91 -2.17 15.74
N ALA A 94 -6.26 -0.91 16.02
CA ALA A 94 -5.34 0.02 16.68
C ALA A 94 -4.94 -0.52 18.08
N PRO A 95 -3.73 -0.20 18.57
CA PRO A 95 -3.32 -0.52 19.93
C PRO A 95 -4.29 0.03 20.99
N PRO A 96 -4.42 -0.62 22.16
CA PRO A 96 -5.35 -0.19 23.22
C PRO A 96 -5.10 1.23 23.74
N ASP A 97 -3.87 1.70 23.69
CA ASP A 97 -3.40 3.03 24.08
C ASP A 97 -3.42 4.04 22.91
N SER A 98 -4.30 3.82 21.92
CA SER A 98 -4.35 4.63 20.70
C SER A 98 -4.58 6.13 20.99
N ASN A 99 -3.82 6.95 20.28
CA ASN A 99 -3.92 8.41 20.27
C ASN A 99 -4.98 8.94 19.27
N GLY A 100 -6.01 8.14 18.99
CA GLY A 100 -7.07 8.43 18.04
C GLY A 100 -6.74 8.09 16.58
N ALA A 101 -5.57 7.51 16.30
CA ALA A 101 -5.28 6.96 14.97
C ALA A 101 -6.04 5.65 14.72
N THR A 102 -6.44 5.42 13.46
CA THR A 102 -7.13 4.20 13.04
C THR A 102 -6.18 2.98 13.03
N GLY A 103 -6.76 1.77 13.00
CA GLY A 103 -5.97 0.54 12.84
C GLY A 103 -5.14 0.55 11.57
N TRP A 104 -5.67 1.09 10.46
CA TRP A 104 -4.95 1.21 9.20
C TRP A 104 -3.73 2.15 9.28
N GLN A 105 -3.87 3.29 9.98
CA GLN A 105 -2.75 4.20 10.19
C GLN A 105 -1.61 3.54 10.99
N TRP A 106 -1.97 2.71 11.98
CA TRP A 106 -1.02 1.92 12.74
C TRP A 106 -0.41 0.79 11.91
N ALA A 107 -1.19 0.09 11.09
CA ALA A 107 -0.69 -0.94 10.19
C ALA A 107 0.35 -0.38 9.22
N HIS A 108 0.07 0.78 8.61
CA HIS A 108 1.04 1.50 7.78
C HIS A 108 2.30 1.88 8.57
N TYR A 109 2.15 2.50 9.75
CA TYR A 109 3.29 2.88 10.58
C TYR A 109 4.16 1.67 10.95
N ASN A 110 3.53 0.58 11.39
CA ASN A 110 4.24 -0.63 11.81
C ASN A 110 4.93 -1.33 10.64
N ALA A 111 4.31 -1.37 9.45
CA ALA A 111 4.95 -1.90 8.25
C ALA A 111 6.22 -1.09 7.90
N VAL A 112 6.11 0.24 7.91
CA VAL A 112 7.25 1.14 7.64
C VAL A 112 8.36 0.99 8.68
N MET A 113 8.02 0.98 9.96
CA MET A 113 9.00 0.92 11.05
C MET A 113 9.56 -0.49 11.27
N GLY A 114 8.85 -1.54 10.84
CA GLY A 114 9.26 -2.94 10.95
C GLY A 114 10.23 -3.39 9.85
N ALA A 115 10.35 -2.63 8.76
CA ALA A 115 11.25 -2.97 7.66
C ALA A 115 12.73 -2.84 8.04
N ALA A 116 13.58 -3.70 7.48
CA ALA A 116 15.02 -3.59 7.67
C ALA A 116 15.57 -2.36 6.92
N PRO A 117 16.64 -1.70 7.41
CA PRO A 117 17.13 -0.44 6.84
C PRO A 117 17.44 -0.45 5.33
N LYS A 118 17.80 -1.62 4.78
CA LYS A 118 18.17 -1.82 3.36
C LYS A 118 16.99 -2.26 2.48
N ASP A 119 15.83 -2.51 3.06
CA ASP A 119 14.64 -2.89 2.31
C ASP A 119 14.20 -1.73 1.41
N GLN A 120 13.61 -2.08 0.27
CA GLN A 120 13.19 -1.13 -0.74
C GLN A 120 11.69 -0.88 -0.58
N PHE A 121 11.32 0.39 -0.42
CA PHE A 121 9.93 0.82 -0.46
C PHE A 121 9.63 1.30 -1.85
N ILE A 122 8.51 0.84 -2.42
CA ILE A 122 8.04 1.24 -3.73
C ILE A 122 6.57 1.59 -3.59
N LEU A 123 6.21 2.80 -4.03
CA LEU A 123 4.82 3.21 -4.17
C LEU A 123 4.38 3.01 -5.61
N TRP A 124 3.23 2.36 -5.75
CA TRP A 124 2.67 1.95 -7.03
C TRP A 124 1.23 2.44 -7.15
N ASP A 125 0.90 3.12 -8.24
CA ASP A 125 -0.47 3.57 -8.49
C ASP A 125 -1.12 2.70 -9.56
N LEU A 126 -2.31 2.19 -9.23
CA LEU A 126 -3.23 1.53 -10.14
C LEU A 126 -4.39 2.48 -10.45
N TYR A 127 -4.62 2.74 -11.73
CA TYR A 127 -5.76 3.52 -12.20
C TYR A 127 -6.83 2.59 -12.71
N LEU A 128 -7.97 2.59 -12.01
CA LEU A 128 -8.98 1.55 -12.13
C LEU A 128 -10.23 2.09 -12.83
N ARG A 129 -10.95 1.20 -13.52
CA ARG A 129 -12.29 1.44 -14.05
C ARG A 129 -13.17 0.25 -13.71
N THR A 130 -14.29 0.51 -13.03
CA THR A 130 -15.33 -0.51 -12.83
C THR A 130 -15.91 -0.91 -14.18
N GLN A 131 -15.99 -2.21 -14.46
CA GLN A 131 -16.73 -2.68 -15.63
C GLN A 131 -18.22 -2.70 -15.30
N GLU A 132 -18.94 -1.61 -15.58
CA GLU A 132 -20.40 -1.66 -15.60
C GLU A 132 -20.85 -2.49 -16.82
N GLY A 133 -21.38 -3.70 -16.57
CA GLY A 133 -22.23 -4.43 -17.50
C GLY A 133 -21.56 -5.03 -18.76
N ARG A 134 -20.81 -6.12 -18.60
CA ARG A 134 -20.79 -7.22 -19.62
C ARG A 134 -21.75 -8.33 -19.22
N MET A 135 -23.01 -7.97 -18.96
CA MET A 135 -24.13 -8.90 -18.85
C MET A 135 -25.33 -8.32 -19.61
N ALA A 136 -25.23 -8.27 -20.94
CA ALA A 136 -26.34 -8.22 -21.88
C ALA A 136 -25.79 -8.33 -23.32
N ALA A 137 -25.54 -9.56 -23.77
CA ALA A 137 -25.52 -9.92 -25.18
C ALA A 137 -26.00 -11.38 -25.29
#